data_AF-A0A3C1KXD8-F1
#
_entry.id   AF-A0A3C1KXD8-F1
#
_cell.length_a   1.000
_cell.length_b   1.000
_cell.length_c   1.000
_cell.angle_alpha   90.00
_cell.angle_beta   90.00
_cell.angle_gamma   90.00
#
_symmetry.space_group_name_H-M   'P 1'
#
loop_
_entity.id
_entity.type
_entity.pdbx_description
1 polymer ?
#
loop_
_entity_poly.entity_id
_entity_poly.type
_entity_poly.pdbx_seq_one_letter_code
_entity_poly.pdbx_strand_id
1 'polypeptide(L)'
;MRIATSSVMLFVVVTATLSLPADAQQAPKAEAQAATAPAAVPSAASAPSSDSQAVEAAPVAIKISAEMVDALELWRKAAKSTPKLVSLMKDAQAKEPQTPTQQIKARLQVLGDKTFSNREWRHYWHQQAQRTGKLAEVAKAANKPKMWIDDLKAWQALATNKIQNQDAYLTAIERERDALEERLESLLEREEKKPDLKSEPMIDEPSPFQVRQRTLRDLRRRAEQQSTKKQQSTSALKLIEGQLEVEKILLKALDNDVTLAIREQTIATKATTTSQLPWVDVWNDIKTRSAGKVDALKREARFEA
;
A
#
# COMPACT_ATOMS: atom_id res chain seq x y z
N MET A 1 38.38 -22.00 -37.50
CA MET A 1 38.78 -21.45 -36.18
C MET A 1 37.66 -20.52 -35.73
N ARG A 2 37.09 -20.76 -34.54
CA ARG A 2 35.72 -20.36 -34.17
C ARG A 2 35.56 -18.84 -33.99
N ILE A 3 34.50 -18.33 -34.60
CA ILE A 3 33.92 -16.98 -34.42
C ILE A 3 32.91 -17.08 -33.27
N ALA A 4 32.90 -16.13 -32.33
CA ALA A 4 31.86 -16.01 -31.31
C ALA A 4 31.23 -14.61 -31.38
N THR A 5 30.09 -14.54 -32.06
CA THR A 5 29.16 -13.41 -32.14
C THR A 5 28.13 -13.46 -31.01
N SER A 6 27.83 -12.28 -30.46
CA SER A 6 26.58 -11.80 -29.82
C SER A 6 25.58 -12.78 -29.20
N SER A 7 25.17 -12.50 -27.95
CA SER A 7 23.75 -12.28 -27.63
C SER A 7 23.54 -11.69 -26.24
N VAL A 8 22.95 -10.50 -26.23
CA VAL A 8 22.27 -9.86 -25.10
C VAL A 8 21.16 -10.80 -24.63
N MET A 9 21.18 -11.25 -23.38
CA MET A 9 20.10 -12.08 -22.81
C MET A 9 19.41 -11.36 -21.64
N LEU A 10 18.27 -10.76 -22.03
CA LEU A 10 16.96 -10.77 -21.36
C LEU A 10 16.91 -10.72 -19.83
N PHE A 11 16.68 -9.50 -19.33
CA PHE A 11 15.96 -9.28 -18.08
C PHE A 11 14.50 -9.77 -18.23
N VAL A 12 14.05 -10.68 -17.37
CA VAL A 12 12.61 -10.94 -17.17
C VAL A 12 12.18 -10.16 -15.94
N VAL A 13 11.94 -8.86 -16.15
CA VAL A 13 10.99 -8.11 -15.35
C VAL A 13 9.63 -8.52 -15.90
N VAL A 14 8.77 -9.16 -15.10
CA VAL A 14 7.37 -9.32 -15.47
C VAL A 14 6.66 -7.99 -15.21
N THR A 15 6.91 -7.01 -16.06
CA THR A 15 6.00 -5.90 -16.30
C THR A 15 4.91 -6.42 -17.24
N ALA A 16 3.66 -6.41 -16.80
CA ALA A 16 2.52 -6.65 -17.67
C ALA A 16 2.35 -5.46 -18.63
N THR A 17 3.11 -5.42 -19.72
CA THR A 17 2.81 -4.55 -20.86
C THR A 17 1.87 -5.29 -21.82
N LEU A 18 0.60 -4.87 -21.84
CA LEU A 18 -0.33 -5.19 -22.92
C LEU A 18 -0.52 -3.94 -23.78
N SER A 19 0.12 -3.93 -24.94
CA SER A 19 -0.20 -3.05 -26.06
C SER A 19 -1.63 -3.33 -26.53
N LEU A 20 -2.49 -2.32 -26.42
CA LEU A 20 -3.78 -2.30 -27.10
C LEU A 20 -3.60 -1.96 -28.59
N PRO A 21 -4.39 -2.58 -29.49
CA PRO A 21 -4.47 -2.16 -30.89
C PRO A 21 -5.11 -0.78 -31.01
N ALA A 22 -4.59 -0.02 -31.96
CA ALA A 22 -5.04 1.29 -32.38
C ALA A 22 -6.47 1.22 -32.95
N ASP A 23 -7.40 1.88 -32.28
CA ASP A 23 -8.42 2.73 -32.91
C ASP A 23 -9.30 3.35 -31.82
N ALA A 24 -8.97 4.58 -31.44
CA ALA A 24 -9.88 5.60 -30.92
C ALA A 24 -9.09 6.88 -30.59
N GLN A 25 -8.45 7.46 -31.60
CA GLN A 25 -8.03 8.86 -31.55
C GLN A 25 -8.91 9.65 -32.50
N GLN A 26 -9.78 10.50 -31.95
CA GLN A 26 -9.87 11.91 -32.37
C GLN A 26 -10.86 12.68 -31.48
N ALA A 27 -10.31 13.52 -30.60
CA ALA A 27 -10.91 14.80 -30.28
C ALA A 27 -10.66 15.77 -31.46
N PRO A 28 -11.50 16.80 -31.62
CA PRO A 28 -10.96 18.16 -31.60
C PRO A 28 -11.84 19.09 -30.74
N LYS A 29 -11.23 19.81 -29.79
CA LYS A 29 -10.75 21.20 -29.86
C LYS A 29 -11.83 22.28 -29.64
N ALA A 30 -11.62 22.97 -28.51
CA ALA A 30 -11.78 24.39 -28.24
C ALA A 30 -12.47 25.28 -29.28
N GLU A 31 -13.39 26.12 -28.80
CA GLU A 31 -13.56 27.49 -29.31
C GLU A 31 -13.92 28.44 -28.17
N ALA A 32 -13.09 29.48 -28.04
CA ALA A 32 -13.37 30.68 -27.30
C ALA A 32 -14.32 31.56 -28.12
N GLN A 33 -15.23 32.28 -27.48
CA GLN A 33 -15.70 33.55 -28.03
C GLN A 33 -16.18 34.50 -26.94
N ALA A 34 -15.73 35.73 -27.13
CA ALA A 34 -15.87 36.86 -26.24
C ALA A 34 -17.12 37.69 -26.56
N ALA A 35 -17.45 38.55 -25.60
CA ALA A 35 -18.05 39.87 -25.73
C ALA A 35 -19.49 40.00 -26.24
N THR A 36 -20.38 40.50 -25.36
CA THR A 36 -21.06 41.78 -25.62
C THR A 36 -21.61 42.38 -24.31
N ALA A 37 -21.09 43.56 -23.94
CA ALA A 37 -21.81 44.59 -23.17
C ALA A 37 -22.59 45.47 -24.19
N PRO A 38 -23.55 46.35 -23.83
CA PRO A 38 -23.24 47.52 -22.98
C PRO A 38 -24.40 48.12 -22.13
N ALA A 39 -23.98 49.07 -21.27
CA ALA A 39 -24.68 50.28 -20.78
C ALA A 39 -25.89 50.08 -19.84
N ALA A 40 -26.13 50.89 -18.78
CA ALA A 40 -25.68 52.23 -18.43
C ALA A 40 -25.75 52.47 -16.90
N VAL A 41 -24.87 53.35 -16.39
CA VAL A 41 -24.97 54.03 -15.09
C VAL A 41 -25.79 55.32 -15.27
N PRO A 42 -26.49 55.85 -14.25
CA PRO A 42 -25.91 56.85 -13.32
C PRO A 42 -26.44 56.64 -11.87
N SER A 43 -26.06 57.30 -10.78
CA SER A 43 -24.99 58.20 -10.34
C SER A 43 -25.24 58.42 -8.83
N ALA A 44 -24.17 58.59 -8.07
CA ALA A 44 -24.02 59.32 -6.80
C ALA A 44 -24.95 59.06 -5.59
N ALA A 45 -24.33 58.67 -4.45
CA ALA A 45 -24.32 59.49 -3.24
C ALA A 45 -23.42 58.90 -2.12
N SER A 46 -22.39 59.67 -1.76
CA SER A 46 -21.90 59.96 -0.39
C SER A 46 -21.44 58.82 0.54
N ALA A 47 -20.14 58.86 0.85
CA ALA A 47 -19.54 58.34 2.08
C ALA A 47 -20.06 59.11 3.32
N PRO A 48 -19.85 58.59 4.55
CA PRO A 48 -18.57 58.89 5.20
C PRO A 48 -17.92 57.72 5.93
N SER A 49 -16.62 57.87 6.08
CA SER A 49 -15.69 57.07 6.87
C SER A 49 -16.14 56.93 8.33
N SER A 50 -16.12 55.71 8.85
CA SER A 50 -16.12 55.45 10.29
C SER A 50 -14.95 54.54 10.63
N ASP A 51 -14.11 55.11 11.49
CA ASP A 51 -12.98 54.60 12.23
C ASP A 51 -12.76 53.08 12.30
N SER A 52 -11.53 52.71 11.95
CA SER A 52 -10.87 51.50 12.41
C SER A 52 -10.71 51.55 13.93
N GLN A 53 -11.60 50.89 14.65
CA GLN A 53 -11.26 50.28 15.94
C GLN A 53 -10.98 48.81 15.70
N ALA A 54 -9.70 48.51 15.45
CA ALA A 54 -9.16 47.18 15.69
C ALA A 54 -9.25 46.94 17.19
N VAL A 55 -10.34 46.32 17.62
CA VAL A 55 -10.44 45.70 18.93
C VAL A 55 -9.50 44.51 18.88
N GLU A 56 -8.27 44.71 19.33
CA GLU A 56 -7.36 43.62 19.67
C GLU A 56 -8.03 42.84 20.80
N ALA A 57 -8.78 41.81 20.42
CA ALA A 57 -9.46 40.92 21.34
C ALA A 57 -8.37 40.25 22.19
N ALA A 58 -8.29 40.68 23.46
CA ALA A 58 -7.47 40.01 24.46
C ALA A 58 -7.75 38.49 24.41
N PRO A 59 -6.72 37.64 24.50
CA PRO A 59 -6.89 36.20 24.39
C PRO A 59 -7.87 35.74 25.49
N VAL A 60 -9.07 35.34 25.07
CA VAL A 60 -10.06 34.76 25.98
C VAL A 60 -9.41 33.52 26.58
N ALA A 61 -9.06 33.59 27.86
CA ALA A 61 -8.45 32.47 28.57
C ALA A 61 -9.45 31.31 28.57
N ILE A 62 -9.22 30.36 27.67
CA ILE A 62 -10.01 29.13 27.58
C ILE A 62 -9.81 28.38 28.90
N LYS A 63 -10.85 28.34 29.74
CA LYS A 63 -10.83 27.50 30.95
C LYS A 63 -10.88 26.02 30.55
N ILE A 64 -9.81 25.29 30.78
CA ILE A 64 -9.68 23.85 30.51
C ILE A 64 -9.78 23.11 31.85
N SER A 65 -10.57 22.05 31.93
CA SER A 65 -10.65 21.22 33.14
C SER A 65 -9.39 20.38 33.31
N ALA A 66 -9.04 20.00 34.55
CA ALA A 66 -7.90 19.11 34.83
C ALA A 66 -7.98 17.80 34.02
N GLU A 67 -9.16 17.19 33.97
CA GLU A 67 -9.41 15.97 33.18
C GLU A 67 -9.13 16.15 31.67
N MET A 68 -9.35 17.35 31.13
CA MET A 68 -9.07 17.66 29.74
C MET A 68 -7.57 17.88 29.50
N VAL A 69 -6.86 18.47 30.46
CA VAL A 69 -5.40 18.57 30.42
C VAL A 69 -4.78 17.18 30.42
N ASP A 70 -5.21 16.29 31.32
CA ASP A 70 -4.72 14.91 31.40
C ASP A 70 -4.98 14.14 30.09
N ALA A 71 -6.21 14.23 29.56
CA ALA A 71 -6.57 13.60 28.30
C ALA A 71 -5.73 14.14 27.12
N LEU A 72 -5.46 15.45 27.10
CA LEU A 72 -4.63 16.08 26.10
C LEU A 72 -3.17 15.63 26.20
N GLU A 73 -2.58 15.57 27.41
CA GLU A 73 -1.21 15.11 27.59
C GLU A 73 -1.02 13.67 27.16
N LEU A 74 -1.98 12.80 27.48
CA LEU A 74 -1.99 11.42 27.02
C LEU A 74 -2.04 11.32 25.50
N TRP A 75 -2.85 12.16 24.84
CA TRP A 75 -2.88 12.21 23.38
C TRP A 75 -1.58 12.77 22.80
N ARG A 76 -1.02 13.85 23.36
CA ARG A 76 0.25 14.45 22.93
C ARG A 76 1.40 13.45 23.05
N LYS A 77 1.46 12.68 24.13
CA LYS A 77 2.45 11.61 24.32
C LYS A 77 2.30 10.52 23.24
N ALA A 78 1.07 10.07 22.98
CA ALA A 78 0.80 9.08 21.95
C ALA A 78 1.12 9.60 20.53
N ALA A 79 0.91 10.90 20.26
CA ALA A 79 1.22 11.50 18.95
C ALA A 79 2.73 11.59 18.67
N LYS A 80 3.55 11.67 19.73
CA LYS A 80 5.02 11.68 19.65
C LYS A 80 5.62 10.28 19.48
N SER A 81 4.98 9.22 19.97
CA SER A 81 5.43 7.84 19.84
C SER A 81 5.14 7.25 18.45
N THR A 82 5.57 7.95 17.39
CA THR A 82 5.32 7.55 16.00
C THR A 82 6.29 6.43 15.59
N PRO A 83 5.80 5.27 15.14
CA PRO A 83 6.65 4.17 14.68
C PRO A 83 7.46 4.52 13.44
N LYS A 84 8.48 3.72 13.13
CA LYS A 84 9.26 3.85 11.89
C LYS A 84 8.53 3.16 10.73
N LEU A 85 8.52 3.79 9.56
CA LEU A 85 8.02 3.17 8.32
C LEU A 85 9.05 2.18 7.77
N VAL A 86 8.63 0.94 7.55
CA VAL A 86 9.36 -0.05 6.75
C VAL A 86 8.67 -0.15 5.39
N SER A 87 9.40 0.14 4.31
CA SER A 87 8.89 -0.01 2.95
C SER A 87 9.09 -1.45 2.47
N LEU A 88 8.10 -2.01 1.79
CA LEU A 88 8.20 -3.32 1.13
C LEU A 88 9.19 -3.30 -0.05
N MET A 89 9.59 -2.11 -0.52
CA MET A 89 10.42 -1.90 -1.71
C MET A 89 11.92 -1.75 -1.40
N LYS A 90 12.31 -1.78 -0.12
CA LYS A 90 13.67 -1.38 0.29
C LYS A 90 14.80 -2.28 -0.24
N ASP A 91 14.46 -3.47 -0.73
CA ASP A 91 15.46 -4.47 -1.14
C ASP A 91 15.51 -4.75 -2.65
N ALA A 92 14.92 -3.90 -3.49
CA ALA A 92 15.17 -3.93 -4.93
C ALA A 92 16.66 -3.70 -5.32
N GLN A 93 17.53 -3.40 -4.34
CA GLN A 93 18.97 -3.15 -4.51
C GLN A 93 19.89 -4.16 -3.83
N ALA A 94 19.37 -5.18 -3.14
CA ALA A 94 20.20 -6.27 -2.63
C ALA A 94 20.67 -7.14 -3.80
N LYS A 95 21.90 -7.68 -3.76
CA LYS A 95 22.43 -8.61 -4.78
C LYS A 95 21.36 -9.64 -5.12
N GLU A 96 20.97 -9.68 -6.40
CA GLU A 96 19.90 -10.57 -6.86
C GLU A 96 20.17 -12.00 -6.38
N PRO A 97 19.25 -12.59 -5.60
CA PRO A 97 19.42 -13.96 -5.14
C PRO A 97 19.45 -14.89 -6.35
N GLN A 98 20.52 -15.68 -6.47
CA GLN A 98 20.81 -16.43 -7.70
C GLN A 98 19.95 -17.70 -7.85
N THR A 99 19.30 -18.16 -6.79
CA THR A 99 18.42 -19.34 -6.83
C THR A 99 16.99 -19.03 -6.40
N PRO A 100 15.97 -19.72 -6.94
CA PRO A 100 14.56 -19.53 -6.56
C PRO A 100 14.33 -19.65 -5.05
N THR A 101 15.04 -20.57 -4.39
CA THR A 101 14.99 -20.79 -2.94
C THR A 101 15.53 -19.59 -2.16
N GLN A 102 16.61 -18.95 -2.63
CA GLN A 102 17.14 -17.74 -1.99
C GLN A 102 16.22 -16.53 -2.21
N GLN A 103 15.58 -16.43 -3.38
CA GLN A 103 14.60 -15.37 -3.66
C GLN A 103 13.40 -15.44 -2.73
N ILE A 104 12.85 -16.65 -2.53
CA ILE A 104 11.73 -16.87 -1.61
C ILE A 104 12.13 -16.53 -0.17
N LYS A 105 13.31 -16.99 0.29
CA LYS A 105 13.80 -16.68 1.66
C LYS A 105 14.00 -15.18 1.89
N ALA A 106 14.57 -14.47 0.92
CA ALA A 106 14.73 -13.02 1.01
C ALA A 106 13.36 -12.32 1.11
N ARG A 107 12.38 -12.74 0.29
CA ARG A 107 11.03 -12.18 0.35
C ARG A 107 10.34 -12.45 1.69
N LEU A 108 10.46 -13.66 2.23
CA LEU A 108 9.91 -14.03 3.54
C LEU A 108 10.48 -13.16 4.67
N GLN A 109 11.77 -12.82 4.62
CA GLN A 109 12.39 -11.92 5.59
C GLN A 109 11.78 -10.52 5.54
N VAL A 110 11.63 -9.95 4.34
CA VAL A 110 11.01 -8.64 4.13
C VAL A 110 9.56 -8.62 4.62
N LEU A 111 8.79 -9.67 4.31
CA LEU A 111 7.43 -9.82 4.79
C LEU A 111 7.38 -9.87 6.32
N GLY A 112 8.30 -10.61 6.95
CA GLY A 112 8.44 -10.65 8.41
C GLY A 112 8.66 -9.26 9.02
N ASP A 113 9.66 -8.52 8.52
CA ASP A 113 9.98 -7.16 8.99
C ASP A 113 8.78 -6.22 8.80
N LYS A 114 8.04 -6.35 7.70
CA LYS A 114 6.83 -5.56 7.44
C LYS A 114 5.68 -5.94 8.37
N THR A 115 5.49 -7.21 8.71
CA THR A 115 4.47 -7.64 9.70
C THR A 115 4.68 -6.95 11.04
N PHE A 116 5.93 -6.89 11.52
CA PHE A 116 6.25 -6.18 12.78
C PHE A 116 5.94 -4.68 12.66
N SER A 117 6.39 -4.04 11.59
CA SER A 117 6.11 -2.61 11.35
C SER A 117 4.60 -2.32 11.28
N ASN A 118 3.82 -3.13 10.56
CA ASN A 118 2.36 -2.95 10.49
C ASN A 118 1.68 -3.13 11.85
N ARG A 119 2.15 -4.06 12.70
CA ARG A 119 1.64 -4.23 14.07
C ARG A 119 1.92 -2.99 14.93
N GLU A 120 3.10 -2.41 14.83
CA GLU A 120 3.44 -1.17 15.53
C GLU A 120 2.56 0.00 15.06
N TRP A 121 2.38 0.17 13.75
CA TRP A 121 1.50 1.18 13.18
C TRP A 121 0.05 0.99 13.58
N ARG A 122 -0.45 -0.25 13.56
CA ARG A 122 -1.78 -0.59 14.05
C ARG A 122 -1.96 -0.21 15.51
N HIS A 123 -0.97 -0.54 16.36
CA HIS A 123 -0.99 -0.18 17.77
C HIS A 123 -1.01 1.34 17.98
N TYR A 124 -0.16 2.07 17.26
CA TYR A 124 -0.16 3.53 17.26
C TYR A 124 -1.53 4.12 16.91
N TRP A 125 -2.16 3.68 15.83
CA TRP A 125 -3.47 4.18 15.42
C TRP A 125 -4.58 3.81 16.42
N HIS A 126 -4.50 2.64 17.06
CA HIS A 126 -5.40 2.28 18.14
C HIS A 126 -5.29 3.22 19.34
N GLN A 127 -4.05 3.58 19.73
CA GLN A 127 -3.84 4.60 20.75
C GLN A 127 -4.42 5.95 20.32
N GLN A 128 -4.17 6.39 19.09
CA GLN A 128 -4.73 7.64 18.57
C GLN A 128 -6.26 7.68 18.66
N ALA A 129 -6.94 6.65 18.16
CA ALA A 129 -8.40 6.55 18.20
C ALA A 129 -8.94 6.59 19.64
N GLN A 130 -8.32 5.84 20.55
CA GLN A 130 -8.75 5.78 21.94
C GLN A 130 -8.53 7.11 22.67
N ARG A 131 -7.37 7.75 22.48
CA ARG A 131 -7.04 9.00 23.19
C ARG A 131 -7.84 10.19 22.67
N THR A 132 -8.03 10.33 21.35
CA THR A 132 -8.86 11.42 20.82
C THR A 132 -10.34 11.20 21.06
N GLY A 133 -10.82 9.95 21.06
CA GLY A 133 -12.19 9.64 21.48
C GLY A 133 -12.45 10.05 22.93
N LYS A 134 -11.54 9.72 23.86
CA LYS A 134 -11.65 10.17 25.26
C LYS A 134 -11.61 11.69 25.38
N LEU A 135 -10.71 12.36 24.68
CA LEU A 135 -10.63 13.82 24.69
C LEU A 135 -11.91 14.48 24.13
N ALA A 136 -12.53 13.88 23.10
CA ALA A 136 -13.79 14.34 22.54
C ALA A 136 -14.95 14.21 23.54
N GLU A 137 -15.02 13.10 24.29
CA GLU A 137 -16.04 12.90 25.32
C GLU A 137 -15.87 13.89 26.50
N VAL A 138 -14.63 14.11 26.96
CA VAL A 138 -14.33 15.11 28.00
C VAL A 138 -14.66 16.53 27.51
N ALA A 139 -14.35 16.85 26.24
CA ALA A 139 -14.71 18.12 25.63
C ALA A 139 -16.23 18.33 25.54
N LYS A 140 -16.96 17.26 25.21
CA LYS A 140 -18.43 17.26 25.21
C LYS A 140 -19.00 17.46 26.62
N ALA A 141 -18.49 16.76 27.62
CA ALA A 141 -18.91 16.89 29.01
C ALA A 141 -18.64 18.30 29.57
N ALA A 142 -17.52 18.91 29.18
CA ALA A 142 -17.16 20.28 29.54
C ALA A 142 -17.85 21.37 28.68
N ASN A 143 -18.87 20.99 27.89
CA ASN A 143 -19.67 21.86 27.02
C ASN A 143 -18.80 22.74 26.09
N LYS A 144 -17.73 22.16 25.52
CA LYS A 144 -16.83 22.86 24.60
C LYS A 144 -17.48 23.06 23.22
N PRO A 145 -16.96 24.01 22.41
CA PRO A 145 -17.47 24.26 21.07
C PRO A 145 -17.58 22.96 20.25
N LYS A 146 -18.72 22.77 19.59
CA LYS A 146 -19.00 21.59 18.76
C LYS A 146 -17.87 21.29 17.77
N MET A 147 -17.28 22.32 17.20
CA MET A 147 -16.19 22.16 16.24
C MET A 147 -14.94 21.44 16.81
N TRP A 148 -14.64 21.60 18.10
CA TRP A 148 -13.51 20.89 18.74
C TRP A 148 -13.78 19.39 18.80
N ILE A 149 -15.02 19.05 19.17
CA ILE A 149 -15.50 17.69 19.26
C ILE A 149 -15.50 17.05 17.86
N ASP A 150 -15.96 17.79 16.85
CA ASP A 150 -16.01 17.32 15.47
C ASP A 150 -14.61 17.04 14.89
N ASP A 151 -13.61 17.89 15.15
CA ASP A 151 -12.24 17.67 14.68
C ASP A 151 -11.58 16.45 15.38
N LEU A 152 -11.80 16.28 16.68
CA LEU A 152 -11.32 15.11 17.43
C LEU A 152 -11.99 13.80 16.96
N LYS A 153 -13.30 13.84 16.67
CA LYS A 153 -14.03 12.71 16.10
C LYS A 153 -13.60 12.40 14.67
N ALA A 154 -13.30 13.42 13.87
CA ALA A 154 -12.76 13.23 12.52
C ALA A 154 -11.40 12.50 12.58
N TRP A 155 -10.55 12.86 13.54
CA TRP A 155 -9.27 12.16 13.77
C TRP A 155 -9.44 10.74 14.30
N GLN A 156 -10.38 10.53 15.23
CA GLN A 156 -10.73 9.20 15.71
C GLN A 156 -11.18 8.30 14.54
N ALA A 157 -12.07 8.80 13.67
CA ALA A 157 -12.54 8.07 12.50
C ALA A 157 -11.39 7.79 11.51
N LEU A 158 -10.49 8.75 11.29
CA LEU A 158 -9.29 8.55 10.48
C LEU A 158 -8.42 7.41 11.05
N ALA A 159 -8.16 7.44 12.35
CA ALA A 159 -7.35 6.43 13.03
C ALA A 159 -7.99 5.04 12.90
N THR A 160 -9.31 4.92 13.07
CA THR A 160 -10.03 3.65 12.83
C THR A 160 -9.88 3.15 11.40
N ASN A 161 -10.02 4.03 10.41
CA ASN A 161 -9.85 3.64 9.00
C ASN A 161 -8.40 3.23 8.69
N LYS A 162 -7.41 3.88 9.32
CA LYS A 162 -6.01 3.47 9.21
C LYS A 162 -5.76 2.10 9.85
N ILE A 163 -6.39 1.78 10.99
CA ILE A 163 -6.35 0.42 11.59
C ILE A 163 -6.89 -0.61 10.60
N GLN A 164 -8.05 -0.36 10.00
CA GLN A 164 -8.64 -1.28 9.02
C GLN A 164 -7.72 -1.47 7.80
N ASN A 165 -7.06 -0.41 7.34
CA ASN A 165 -6.09 -0.53 6.25
C ASN A 165 -4.84 -1.34 6.66
N GLN A 166 -4.37 -1.20 7.91
CA GLN A 166 -3.29 -2.05 8.45
C GLN A 166 -3.71 -3.53 8.54
N ASP A 167 -4.95 -3.81 8.92
CA ASP A 167 -5.48 -5.19 8.95
C ASP A 167 -5.55 -5.81 7.54
N ALA A 168 -5.88 -5.00 6.52
CA ALA A 168 -5.85 -5.44 5.12
C ALA A 168 -4.42 -5.78 4.67
N TYR A 169 -3.42 -4.95 5.01
CA TYR A 169 -2.02 -5.26 4.74
C TYR A 169 -1.56 -6.53 5.45
N LEU A 170 -1.93 -6.73 6.73
CA LEU A 170 -1.57 -7.92 7.47
C LEU A 170 -2.15 -9.18 6.82
N THR A 171 -3.42 -9.14 6.44
CA THR A 171 -4.10 -10.25 5.74
C THR A 171 -3.39 -10.60 4.43
N ALA A 172 -2.98 -9.58 3.65
CA ALA A 172 -2.26 -9.80 2.40
C ALA A 172 -0.86 -10.40 2.64
N ILE A 173 -0.11 -9.86 3.61
CA ILE A 173 1.23 -10.34 3.97
C ILE A 173 1.18 -11.79 4.47
N GLU A 174 0.21 -12.14 5.32
CA GLU A 174 0.06 -13.50 5.84
C GLU A 174 -0.23 -14.49 4.71
N ARG A 175 -1.15 -14.15 3.79
CA ARG A 175 -1.43 -14.99 2.61
C ARG A 175 -0.22 -15.14 1.69
N GLU A 176 0.54 -14.07 1.48
CA GLU A 176 1.76 -14.13 0.68
C GLU A 176 2.80 -15.04 1.34
N ARG A 177 2.97 -14.91 2.66
CA ARG A 177 3.91 -15.70 3.43
C ARG A 177 3.56 -17.19 3.36
N ASP A 178 2.30 -17.55 3.60
CA ASP A 178 1.83 -18.93 3.56
C ASP A 178 2.05 -19.55 2.16
N ALA A 179 1.74 -18.81 1.09
CA ALA A 179 1.95 -19.26 -0.29
C ALA A 179 3.45 -19.42 -0.64
N LEU A 180 4.31 -18.55 -0.11
CA LEU A 180 5.76 -18.63 -0.29
C LEU A 180 6.37 -19.78 0.51
N GLU A 181 5.88 -20.06 1.72
CA GLU A 181 6.28 -21.21 2.53
C GLU A 181 5.91 -22.53 1.85
N GLU A 182 4.68 -22.67 1.36
CA GLU A 182 4.26 -23.85 0.57
C GLU A 182 5.11 -24.03 -0.69
N ARG A 183 5.40 -22.93 -1.39
CA ARG A 183 6.27 -22.95 -2.58
C ARG A 183 7.69 -23.40 -2.21
N LEU A 184 8.24 -22.90 -1.09
CA LEU A 184 9.57 -23.26 -0.62
C LEU A 184 9.66 -24.75 -0.30
N GLU A 185 8.69 -25.29 0.43
CA GLU A 185 8.59 -26.72 0.76
C GLU A 185 8.52 -27.57 -0.52
N SER A 186 7.67 -27.18 -1.47
CA SER A 186 7.55 -27.87 -2.76
C SER A 186 8.84 -27.89 -3.59
N LEU A 187 9.68 -26.87 -3.48
CA LEU A 187 10.97 -26.79 -4.17
C LEU A 187 12.01 -27.70 -3.51
N LEU A 188 12.04 -27.72 -2.17
CA LEU A 188 12.94 -28.59 -1.42
C LEU A 188 12.63 -30.07 -1.67
N GLU A 189 11.36 -30.47 -1.64
CA GLU A 189 10.97 -31.86 -1.94
C GLU A 189 11.34 -32.29 -3.37
N ARG A 190 11.29 -31.37 -4.34
CA ARG A 190 11.67 -31.64 -5.74
C ARG A 190 13.16 -31.82 -5.90
N GLU A 191 13.97 -31.08 -5.14
CA GLU A 191 15.43 -31.24 -5.14
C GLU A 191 15.84 -32.61 -4.59
N GLU A 192 15.13 -33.12 -3.58
CA GLU A 192 15.36 -34.44 -2.98
C GLU A 192 14.95 -35.61 -3.90
N LYS A 193 13.92 -35.44 -4.73
CA LYS A 193 13.35 -36.51 -5.58
C LYS A 193 13.97 -36.65 -6.98
N LYS A 194 15.18 -36.11 -7.25
CA LYS A 194 15.82 -36.26 -8.56
C LYS A 194 15.93 -37.74 -8.95
N PRO A 195 15.28 -38.19 -10.04
CA PRO A 195 15.24 -39.61 -10.38
C PRO A 195 16.62 -40.05 -10.87
N ASP A 196 17.12 -41.12 -10.25
CA ASP A 196 18.31 -41.85 -10.68
C ASP A 196 18.00 -42.52 -12.03
N LEU A 197 18.41 -41.87 -13.13
CA LEU A 197 18.19 -42.35 -14.49
C LEU A 197 19.05 -43.58 -14.76
N LYS A 198 18.64 -44.74 -14.27
CA LYS A 198 19.25 -46.01 -14.64
C LYS A 198 18.88 -46.32 -16.10
N SER A 199 19.87 -46.26 -16.97
CA SER A 199 19.77 -46.67 -18.37
C SER A 199 19.51 -48.18 -18.47
N GLU A 200 18.46 -48.59 -19.20
CA GLU A 200 18.21 -50.01 -19.48
C GLU A 200 19.37 -50.61 -20.31
N PRO A 201 19.75 -51.89 -20.08
CA PRO A 201 20.76 -52.57 -20.86
C PRO A 201 20.34 -52.75 -22.33
N MET A 202 21.27 -52.50 -23.24
CA MET A 202 21.07 -52.66 -24.69
C MET A 202 20.99 -54.16 -25.04
N ILE A 203 20.06 -54.53 -25.94
CA ILE A 203 19.94 -55.90 -26.48
C ILE A 203 20.18 -55.79 -27.98
N ASP A 204 21.11 -56.59 -28.52
CA ASP A 204 21.64 -56.46 -29.88
C ASP A 204 20.62 -56.81 -30.98
N GLU A 205 19.65 -57.72 -30.72
CA GLU A 205 18.53 -58.02 -31.65
C GLU A 205 17.22 -58.28 -30.88
N PRO A 206 16.33 -57.28 -30.76
CA PRO A 206 15.06 -57.44 -30.07
C PRO A 206 14.00 -58.12 -30.95
N SER A 207 13.28 -59.09 -30.39
CA SER A 207 12.12 -59.69 -31.08
C SER A 207 11.01 -58.64 -31.30
N PRO A 208 10.10 -58.81 -32.29
CA PRO A 208 8.98 -57.89 -32.50
C PRO A 208 8.10 -57.68 -31.26
N PHE A 209 7.94 -58.72 -30.43
CA PHE A 209 7.24 -58.63 -29.16
C PHE A 209 7.99 -57.75 -28.15
N GLN A 210 9.31 -57.89 -28.06
CA GLN A 210 10.16 -57.06 -27.19
C GLN A 210 10.18 -55.59 -27.63
N VAL A 211 10.18 -55.33 -28.94
CA VAL A 211 10.03 -53.97 -29.49
C VAL A 211 8.69 -53.37 -29.07
N ARG A 212 7.59 -54.11 -29.22
CA ARG A 212 6.26 -53.67 -28.78
C ARG A 212 6.21 -53.43 -27.26
N GLN A 213 6.85 -54.28 -26.46
CA GLN A 213 6.87 -54.11 -25.02
C GLN A 213 7.68 -52.87 -24.60
N ARG A 214 8.82 -52.61 -25.25
CA ARG A 214 9.62 -51.38 -25.07
C ARG A 214 8.82 -50.15 -25.46
N THR A 215 8.18 -50.13 -26.63
CA THR A 215 7.38 -48.98 -27.06
C THR A 215 6.19 -48.71 -26.13
N LEU A 216 5.52 -49.75 -25.62
CA LEU A 216 4.46 -49.59 -24.61
C LEU A 216 5.00 -49.03 -23.29
N ARG A 217 6.17 -49.47 -22.82
CA ARG A 217 6.82 -48.89 -21.63
C ARG A 217 7.21 -47.44 -21.85
N ASP A 218 7.77 -47.11 -23.01
CA ASP A 218 8.14 -45.74 -23.37
C ASP A 218 6.92 -44.83 -23.45
N LEU A 219 5.83 -45.29 -24.05
CA LEU A 219 4.56 -44.54 -24.10
C LEU A 219 3.98 -44.34 -22.70
N ARG A 220 4.02 -45.35 -21.82
CA ARG A 220 3.60 -45.20 -20.42
C ARG A 220 4.47 -44.18 -19.68
N ARG A 221 5.79 -44.28 -19.80
CA ARG A 221 6.75 -43.32 -19.22
C ARG A 221 6.48 -41.89 -19.71
N ARG A 222 6.24 -41.70 -21.00
CA ARG A 222 5.89 -40.38 -21.56
C ARG A 222 4.53 -39.89 -21.06
N ALA A 223 3.54 -40.76 -20.95
CA ALA A 223 2.22 -40.42 -20.41
C ALA A 223 2.29 -40.02 -18.94
N GLU A 224 3.06 -40.74 -18.11
CA GLU A 224 3.34 -40.39 -16.73
C GLU A 224 4.05 -39.04 -16.64
N GLN A 225 5.11 -38.82 -17.43
CA GLN A 225 5.81 -37.53 -17.48
C GLN A 225 4.89 -36.37 -17.89
N GLN A 226 4.00 -36.57 -18.87
CA GLN A 226 3.03 -35.56 -19.28
C GLN A 226 1.98 -35.30 -18.19
N SER A 227 1.50 -36.35 -17.51
CA SER A 227 0.57 -36.23 -16.38
C SER A 227 1.19 -35.41 -15.24
N THR A 228 2.44 -35.71 -14.88
CA THR A 228 3.19 -34.94 -13.87
C THR A 228 3.40 -33.49 -14.30
N LYS A 229 3.78 -33.24 -15.56
CA LYS A 229 3.90 -31.86 -16.09
C LYS A 229 2.58 -31.10 -16.03
N LYS A 230 1.45 -31.76 -16.34
CA LYS A 230 0.11 -31.17 -16.23
C LYS A 230 -0.24 -30.83 -14.78
N GLN A 231 0.08 -31.71 -13.83
CA GLN A 231 -0.12 -31.44 -12.40
C GLN A 231 0.76 -30.29 -11.89
N GLN A 232 1.99 -30.17 -12.41
CA GLN A 232 2.88 -29.06 -12.11
C GLN A 232 2.36 -27.73 -12.69
N SER A 233 1.80 -27.73 -13.91
CA SER A 233 1.24 -26.51 -14.49
C SER A 233 -0.04 -26.07 -13.77
N THR A 234 -0.91 -27.00 -13.39
CA THR A 234 -2.15 -26.65 -12.65
C THR A 234 -1.84 -26.12 -11.25
N SER A 235 -0.85 -26.67 -10.55
CA SER A 235 -0.39 -26.10 -9.26
C SER A 235 0.26 -24.74 -9.43
N ALA A 236 1.08 -24.53 -10.48
CA ALA A 236 1.65 -23.22 -10.78
C ALA A 236 0.58 -22.17 -11.09
N LEU A 237 -0.49 -22.53 -11.82
CA LEU A 237 -1.61 -21.62 -12.10
C LEU A 237 -2.33 -21.18 -10.81
N LYS A 238 -2.63 -22.12 -9.90
CA LYS A 238 -3.23 -21.78 -8.60
C LYS A 238 -2.38 -20.82 -7.79
N LEU A 239 -1.06 -21.00 -7.82
CA LEU A 239 -0.13 -20.10 -7.14
C LEU A 239 -0.18 -18.69 -7.74
N ILE A 240 -0.18 -18.57 -9.07
CA ILE A 240 -0.28 -17.28 -9.76
C ILE A 240 -1.61 -16.59 -9.43
N GLU A 241 -2.72 -17.33 -9.45
CA GLU A 241 -4.04 -16.81 -9.09
C GLU A 241 -4.04 -16.28 -7.65
N GLY A 242 -3.49 -17.03 -6.70
CA GLY A 242 -3.36 -16.60 -5.30
C GLY A 242 -2.46 -15.35 -5.15
N GLN A 243 -1.35 -15.27 -5.87
CA GLN A 243 -0.49 -14.09 -5.88
C GLN A 243 -1.22 -12.85 -6.40
N LEU A 244 -1.99 -13.01 -7.47
CA LEU A 244 -2.76 -11.93 -8.08
C LEU A 244 -3.85 -11.42 -7.11
N GLU A 245 -4.48 -12.30 -6.34
CA GLU A 245 -5.41 -11.90 -5.28
C GLU A 245 -4.74 -11.11 -4.15
N VAL A 246 -3.57 -11.55 -3.70
CA VAL A 246 -2.78 -10.83 -2.69
C VAL A 246 -2.39 -9.44 -3.20
N GLU A 247 -1.89 -9.36 -4.42
CA GLU A 247 -1.48 -8.10 -5.06
C GLU A 247 -2.64 -7.12 -5.17
N LYS A 248 -3.83 -7.59 -5.58
CA LYS A 248 -5.06 -6.78 -5.60
C LYS A 248 -5.38 -6.17 -4.22
N ILE A 249 -5.19 -6.93 -3.14
CA ILE A 249 -5.42 -6.43 -1.78
C ILE A 249 -4.38 -5.38 -1.41
N LEU A 250 -3.11 -5.60 -1.75
CA LEU A 250 -2.02 -4.65 -1.50
C LEU A 250 -2.21 -3.34 -2.25
N LEU A 251 -2.49 -3.40 -3.56
CA LEU A 251 -2.76 -2.22 -4.40
C LEU A 251 -3.93 -1.39 -3.84
N LYS A 252 -5.03 -2.07 -3.46
CA LYS A 252 -6.17 -1.41 -2.84
C LYS A 252 -5.82 -0.77 -1.50
N ALA A 253 -5.00 -1.43 -0.70
CA ALA A 253 -4.54 -0.89 0.58
C ALA A 253 -3.59 0.31 0.40
N LEU A 254 -2.79 0.33 -0.68
CA LEU A 254 -1.92 1.45 -1.04
C LEU A 254 -2.73 2.67 -1.49
N ASP A 255 -3.70 2.48 -2.38
CA ASP A 255 -4.60 3.56 -2.81
C ASP A 255 -5.40 4.16 -1.63
N ASN A 256 -5.89 3.28 -0.75
CA ASN A 256 -6.52 3.70 0.50
C ASN A 256 -5.55 4.48 1.39
N ASP A 257 -4.27 4.09 1.48
CA ASP A 257 -3.31 4.80 2.33
C ASP A 257 -3.02 6.21 1.81
N VAL A 258 -2.95 6.39 0.47
CA VAL A 258 -2.86 7.72 -0.16
C VAL A 258 -4.08 8.57 0.20
N THR A 259 -5.28 8.02 0.06
CA THR A 259 -6.53 8.71 0.42
C THR A 259 -6.57 9.09 1.90
N LEU A 260 -6.14 8.18 2.78
CA LEU A 260 -6.08 8.41 4.23
C LEU A 260 -5.00 9.44 4.61
N ALA A 261 -3.88 9.48 3.89
CA ALA A 261 -2.84 10.49 4.10
C ALA A 261 -3.30 11.89 3.66
N ILE A 262 -4.02 12.00 2.55
CA ILE A 262 -4.66 13.27 2.15
C ILE A 262 -5.67 13.71 3.22
N ARG A 263 -6.49 12.79 3.71
CA ARG A 263 -7.47 13.08 4.77
C ARG A 263 -6.79 13.52 6.08
N GLU A 264 -5.66 12.90 6.44
CA GLU A 264 -4.81 13.30 7.57
C GLU A 264 -4.40 14.77 7.45
N GLN A 265 -3.87 15.17 6.29
CA GLN A 265 -3.45 16.54 6.01
C GLN A 265 -4.62 17.53 6.04
N THR A 266 -5.77 17.16 5.48
CA THR A 266 -6.99 17.99 5.47
C THR A 266 -7.51 18.23 6.88
N ILE A 267 -7.59 17.18 7.72
CA ILE A 267 -8.03 17.31 9.11
C ILE A 267 -7.07 18.22 9.89
N ALA A 268 -5.77 17.98 9.77
CA ALA A 268 -4.77 18.77 10.48
C ALA A 268 -4.79 20.25 10.03
N THR A 269 -4.89 20.51 8.72
CA THR A 269 -4.95 21.87 8.18
C THR A 269 -6.20 22.61 8.67
N LYS A 270 -7.37 21.98 8.57
CA LYS A 270 -8.63 22.55 9.07
C LYS A 270 -8.53 22.88 10.57
N ALA A 271 -8.07 21.92 11.37
CA ALA A 271 -7.97 22.10 12.82
C ALA A 271 -6.98 23.22 13.22
N THR A 272 -5.91 23.45 12.44
CA THR A 272 -4.99 24.58 12.66
C THR A 272 -5.57 25.93 12.26
N THR A 273 -6.40 26.01 11.22
CA THR A 273 -6.93 27.27 10.68
C THR A 273 -8.17 27.74 11.45
N THR A 274 -9.02 26.81 11.90
CA THR A 274 -10.35 27.14 12.42
C THR A 274 -10.35 27.45 13.93
N SER A 275 -9.26 27.26 14.67
CA SER A 275 -9.29 27.50 16.13
C SER A 275 -7.96 27.83 16.79
N GLN A 276 -8.03 28.73 17.77
CA GLN A 276 -7.11 28.81 18.90
C GLN A 276 -7.37 27.62 19.85
N LEU A 277 -7.14 26.38 19.38
CA LEU A 277 -7.23 25.21 20.25
C LEU A 277 -6.07 25.23 21.26
N PRO A 278 -6.29 24.73 22.49
CA PRO A 278 -5.19 24.50 23.44
C PRO A 278 -4.14 23.50 22.96
N TRP A 279 -4.43 22.78 21.87
CA TRP A 279 -3.61 21.72 21.28
C TRP A 279 -3.30 21.96 19.80
N VAL A 280 -3.32 23.22 19.36
CA VAL A 280 -2.89 23.62 18.00
C VAL A 280 -1.46 23.16 17.71
N ASP A 281 -0.59 23.10 18.73
CA ASP A 281 0.78 22.58 18.60
C ASP A 281 0.80 21.14 18.09
N VAL A 282 -0.07 20.27 18.62
CA VAL A 282 -0.18 18.86 18.20
C VAL A 282 -0.64 18.80 16.74
N TRP A 283 -1.59 19.64 16.35
CA TRP A 283 -2.06 19.70 14.96
C TRP A 283 -1.01 20.24 13.99
N ASN A 284 -0.23 21.23 14.39
CA ASN A 284 0.88 21.75 13.59
C ASN A 284 1.95 20.68 13.37
N ASP A 285 2.25 19.88 14.40
CA ASP A 285 3.20 18.76 14.32
C ASP A 285 2.69 17.67 13.37
N ILE A 286 1.39 17.36 13.42
CA ILE A 286 0.75 16.40 12.51
C ILE A 286 0.74 16.95 11.07
N LYS A 287 0.39 18.22 10.88
CA LYS A 287 0.35 18.89 9.57
C LYS A 287 1.72 18.85 8.90
N THR A 288 2.77 19.19 9.64
CA THR A 288 4.15 19.19 9.14
C THR A 288 4.58 17.78 8.71
N ARG A 289 4.28 16.76 9.54
CA ARG A 289 4.63 15.36 9.23
C ARG A 289 3.81 14.77 8.08
N SER A 290 2.54 15.11 7.96
CA SER A 290 1.65 14.61 6.90
C SER A 290 1.97 15.20 5.53
N ALA A 291 2.43 16.46 5.46
CA ALA A 291 2.83 17.10 4.21
C ALA A 291 3.94 16.31 3.48
N GLY A 292 4.99 15.88 4.19
CA GLY A 292 6.07 15.07 3.61
C GLY A 292 5.67 13.64 3.26
N LYS A 293 4.64 13.08 3.92
CA LYS A 293 4.17 11.70 3.70
C LYS A 293 3.35 11.57 2.41
N VAL A 294 2.49 12.54 2.10
CA VAL A 294 1.65 12.48 0.90
C VAL A 294 2.51 12.38 -0.36
N ASP A 295 3.60 13.14 -0.45
CA ASP A 295 4.50 13.09 -1.60
C ASP A 295 5.33 11.81 -1.65
N ALA A 296 5.69 11.24 -0.50
CA ALA A 296 6.37 9.95 -0.43
C ALA A 296 5.47 8.80 -0.89
N LEU A 297 4.23 8.75 -0.40
CA LEU A 297 3.26 7.71 -0.75
C LEU A 297 2.81 7.81 -2.21
N LYS A 298 2.65 9.03 -2.74
CA LYS A 298 2.38 9.23 -4.18
C LYS A 298 3.53 8.73 -5.06
N ARG A 299 4.78 8.82 -4.60
CA ARG A 299 5.92 8.26 -5.35
C ARG A 299 5.87 6.73 -5.31
N GLU A 300 5.62 6.12 -4.15
CA GLU A 300 5.49 4.66 -4.04
C GLU A 300 4.33 4.11 -4.88
N ALA A 301 3.14 4.74 -4.83
CA ALA A 301 1.99 4.33 -5.64
C ALA A 301 2.20 4.53 -7.16
N ARG A 302 3.07 5.46 -7.57
CA ARG A 302 3.41 5.69 -8.99
C ARG A 302 4.47 4.73 -9.54
N PHE A 303 5.21 4.02 -8.69
CA PHE A 303 6.10 2.96 -9.17
C PHE A 303 5.33 1.69 -9.59
N GLU A 304 4.00 1.67 -9.37
CA GLU A 304 3.10 0.57 -9.75
C GLU A 304 2.29 0.83 -11.04
N ALA A 305 2.39 2.03 -11.64
CA ALA A 305 1.72 2.38 -12.90
C ALA A 305 2.71 2.46 -14.07
#